data_AF-A0A329YKI4-F1
#
_entry.id   AF-A0A329YKI4-F1
#
_cell.length_a   1.000
_cell.length_b   1.000
_cell.length_c   1.000
_cell.angle_alpha   90.00
_cell.angle_beta   90.00
_cell.angle_gamma   90.00
#
_symmetry.space_group_name_H-M   'P 1'
#
loop_
_entity.id
_entity.type
_entity.pdbx_description
1 polymer ?
#
loop_
_entity_poly.entity_id
_entity_poly.type
_entity_poly.pdbx_seq_one_letter_code
_entity_poly.pdbx_strand_id
1 'polypeptide(L)'
;MTDGTMIQPDDEGRKAWLEMIAAKAGSDVDHVKDVLARNGISARQTKAVPQRLTITSIQFSGVKGNSSVPFDFKWDALGPGVWAVLSEHNLRGKTTVLNVIRWTLTGKRSVRDDMDPWFRTVLVGFTLDGRDFRVVLTDAQKDAGQLERITDGKVLVVRKFRDDESFEATMSDFFMGELGLQPILNHTERDGKSLA
;
A
#
# COMPACT_ATOMS: atom_id res chain seq x y z
N MET A 1 -31.60 14.70 -8.58
CA MET A 1 -32.08 13.98 -7.38
C MET A 1 -31.88 12.51 -7.66
N THR A 2 -30.85 11.91 -7.07
CA THR A 2 -30.57 10.47 -7.19
C THR A 2 -30.54 9.91 -5.79
N ASP A 3 -31.50 9.05 -5.54
CA ASP A 3 -31.75 8.35 -4.30
C ASP A 3 -30.50 7.55 -3.90
N GLY A 4 -29.85 8.00 -2.84
CA GLY A 4 -28.66 7.37 -2.28
C GLY A 4 -29.09 6.19 -1.45
N THR A 5 -29.27 5.03 -2.07
CA THR A 5 -29.54 3.77 -1.37
C THR A 5 -28.42 3.54 -0.35
N MET A 6 -28.78 3.77 0.92
CA MET A 6 -27.93 3.73 2.09
C MET A 6 -27.64 2.27 2.41
N ILE A 7 -26.44 1.77 2.09
CA ILE A 7 -26.00 0.45 2.54
C ILE A 7 -25.59 0.60 4.00
N GLN A 8 -26.51 0.25 4.90
CA GLN A 8 -26.18 0.10 6.30
C GLN A 8 -25.30 -1.15 6.46
N PRO A 9 -24.30 -1.14 7.35
CA PRO A 9 -23.61 -2.38 7.70
C PRO A 9 -24.65 -3.40 8.16
N ASP A 10 -24.46 -4.66 7.78
CA ASP A 10 -25.21 -5.76 8.38
C ASP A 10 -25.03 -5.75 9.91
N ASP A 11 -26.00 -6.31 10.62
CA ASP A 11 -26.00 -6.30 12.09
C ASP A 11 -24.73 -6.97 12.67
N GLU A 12 -24.13 -7.87 11.91
CA GLU A 12 -22.93 -8.62 12.24
C GLU A 12 -21.65 -7.78 12.11
N GLY A 13 -21.46 -7.04 11.00
CA GLY A 13 -20.33 -6.13 10.81
C GLY A 13 -20.35 -4.96 11.79
N ARG A 14 -21.54 -4.49 12.17
CA ARG A 14 -21.69 -3.49 13.23
C ARG A 14 -21.23 -4.04 14.59
N LYS A 15 -21.55 -5.30 14.90
CA LYS A 15 -21.14 -5.95 16.15
C LYS A 15 -19.62 -6.14 16.21
N ALA A 16 -19.01 -6.66 15.15
CA ALA A 16 -17.57 -6.85 15.06
C ALA A 16 -16.79 -5.52 15.21
N TRP A 17 -17.31 -4.44 14.62
CA TRP A 17 -16.72 -3.11 14.77
C TRP A 17 -16.75 -2.60 16.22
N LEU A 18 -17.86 -2.78 16.93
CA LEU A 18 -17.98 -2.40 18.33
C LEU A 18 -17.05 -3.23 19.23
N GLU A 19 -16.94 -4.54 18.98
CA GLU A 19 -16.02 -5.44 19.70
C GLU A 19 -14.55 -5.04 19.51
N MET A 20 -14.15 -4.65 18.30
CA MET A 20 -12.79 -4.18 18.02
C MET A 20 -12.47 -2.87 18.76
N ILE A 21 -13.41 -1.93 18.82
CA ILE A 21 -13.23 -0.67 19.56
C ILE A 21 -13.16 -0.95 21.06
N ALA A 22 -14.03 -1.81 21.59
CA ALA A 22 -14.03 -2.25 22.98
C ALA A 22 -12.69 -2.87 23.38
N ALA A 23 -12.18 -3.80 22.58
CA ALA A 23 -10.88 -4.44 22.80
C ALA A 23 -9.72 -3.43 22.79
N LYS A 24 -9.74 -2.45 21.87
CA LYS A 24 -8.70 -1.43 21.76
C LYS A 24 -8.77 -0.37 22.86
N ALA A 25 -9.98 -0.05 23.33
CA ALA A 25 -10.22 0.93 24.39
C ALA A 25 -10.11 0.32 25.81
N GLY A 26 -10.08 -1.01 25.94
CA GLY A 26 -10.15 -1.69 27.23
C GLY A 26 -11.49 -1.45 27.95
N SER A 27 -12.57 -1.29 27.19
CA SER A 27 -13.91 -0.97 27.69
C SER A 27 -14.92 -2.02 27.24
N ASP A 28 -16.09 -2.11 27.88
CA ASP A 28 -17.16 -2.99 27.43
C ASP A 28 -17.89 -2.45 26.18
N VAL A 29 -18.51 -3.36 25.43
CA VAL A 29 -19.18 -3.09 24.16
C VAL A 29 -20.37 -2.15 24.32
N ASP A 30 -21.12 -2.27 25.43
CA ASP A 30 -22.30 -1.44 25.68
C ASP A 30 -21.89 0.00 25.99
N HIS A 31 -20.83 0.20 26.78
CA HIS A 31 -20.25 1.51 27.04
C HIS A 31 -19.73 2.17 25.77
N VAL A 32 -19.03 1.42 24.92
CA VAL A 32 -18.56 1.90 23.60
C VAL A 32 -19.73 2.33 22.72
N LYS A 33 -20.79 1.51 22.64
CA LYS A 33 -22.00 1.81 21.88
C LYS A 33 -22.65 3.11 22.35
N ASP A 34 -22.76 3.30 23.66
CA ASP A 34 -23.32 4.50 24.29
C ASP A 34 -22.50 5.75 23.97
N VAL A 35 -21.18 5.67 24.11
CA VAL A 35 -20.26 6.79 23.82
C VAL A 35 -20.34 7.16 22.34
N LEU A 36 -20.32 6.18 21.44
CA LEU A 36 -20.40 6.44 20.00
C LEU A 36 -21.75 7.05 19.61
N ALA A 37 -22.86 6.55 20.16
CA ALA A 37 -24.20 7.08 19.93
C ALA A 37 -24.34 8.52 20.44
N ARG A 38 -23.85 8.81 21.65
CA ARG A 38 -23.86 10.17 22.24
C ARG A 38 -23.09 11.18 21.38
N ASN A 39 -22.06 10.73 20.66
CA ASN A 39 -21.25 11.57 19.78
C ASN A 39 -21.71 11.52 18.30
N GLY A 40 -22.82 10.85 18.00
CA GLY A 40 -23.34 10.73 16.63
C GLY A 40 -22.45 9.93 15.68
N ILE A 41 -21.58 9.06 16.20
CA ILE A 41 -20.65 8.24 15.42
C ILE A 41 -21.35 6.92 15.10
N SER A 42 -21.63 6.68 13.82
CA SER A 42 -22.22 5.44 13.33
C SER A 42 -21.26 4.69 12.41
N ALA A 43 -21.30 3.36 12.45
CA ALA A 43 -20.66 2.52 11.45
C ALA A 43 -21.28 2.84 10.08
N ARG A 44 -20.55 3.58 9.25
CA ARG A 44 -20.91 3.81 7.85
C ARG A 44 -19.99 2.97 6.99
N GLN A 45 -20.57 2.08 6.19
CA GLN A 45 -19.85 1.55 5.04
C GLN A 45 -19.65 2.70 4.06
N THR A 46 -18.47 3.31 4.07
CA THR A 46 -18.09 4.25 3.02
C THR A 46 -17.90 3.45 1.75
N LYS A 47 -18.67 3.75 0.69
CA LYS A 47 -18.37 3.24 -0.65
C LYS A 47 -16.89 3.50 -0.94
N ALA A 48 -16.17 2.49 -1.43
CA ALA A 48 -14.78 2.66 -1.87
C ALA A 48 -14.74 3.81 -2.87
N VAL A 49 -14.15 4.94 -2.48
CA VAL A 49 -13.92 6.06 -3.38
C VAL A 49 -12.68 5.71 -4.19
N PRO A 50 -12.74 5.69 -5.53
CA PRO A 50 -11.56 5.44 -6.34
C PRO A 50 -10.47 6.46 -6.02
N GLN A 51 -9.37 6.00 -5.42
CA GLN A 51 -8.19 6.83 -5.16
C GLN A 51 -7.34 6.91 -6.44
N ARG A 52 -6.89 8.12 -6.78
CA ARG A 52 -5.98 8.35 -7.91
C ARG A 52 -4.54 8.17 -7.46
N LEU A 53 -3.94 7.05 -7.86
CA LEU A 53 -2.51 6.79 -7.75
C LEU A 53 -1.76 7.39 -8.94
N THR A 54 -0.73 8.21 -8.70
CA THR A 54 0.15 8.75 -9.75
C THR A 54 1.61 8.61 -9.32
N ILE A 55 2.47 8.03 -10.17
CA ILE A 55 3.92 7.97 -9.91
C ILE A 55 4.52 9.35 -10.19
N THR A 56 5.34 9.85 -9.28
CA THR A 56 5.97 11.19 -9.37
C THR A 56 7.47 11.14 -9.55
N SER A 57 8.13 10.07 -9.08
CA SER A 57 9.56 9.88 -9.25
C SER A 57 9.97 8.42 -9.10
N ILE A 58 11.05 8.06 -9.77
CA ILE A 58 11.68 6.74 -9.70
C ILE A 58 13.17 6.95 -9.64
N GLN A 59 13.81 6.40 -8.60
CA GLN A 59 15.26 6.36 -8.49
C GLN A 59 15.69 4.98 -8.02
N PHE A 60 16.71 4.42 -8.64
CA PHE A 60 17.32 3.19 -8.13
C PHE A 60 18.79 3.11 -8.55
N SER A 61 19.62 2.60 -7.65
CA SER A 61 21.05 2.49 -7.85
C SER A 61 21.56 1.11 -7.47
N GLY A 62 22.73 0.75 -8.00
CA GLY A 62 23.27 -0.56 -7.76
C GLY A 62 24.55 -0.88 -8.50
N VAL A 63 24.93 -2.15 -8.49
CA VAL A 63 26.11 -2.67 -9.19
C VAL A 63 25.70 -3.89 -10.01
N LYS A 64 25.98 -3.86 -11.31
CA LYS A 64 25.61 -4.97 -12.21
C LYS A 64 26.52 -6.18 -11.97
N GLY A 65 26.06 -7.16 -11.20
CA GLY A 65 26.66 -8.49 -11.05
C GLY A 65 28.20 -8.55 -11.14
N ASN A 66 28.71 -9.50 -11.93
CA ASN A 66 30.15 -9.76 -12.11
C ASN A 66 30.92 -8.62 -12.80
N SER A 67 30.24 -7.63 -13.39
CA SER A 67 30.92 -6.53 -14.08
C SER A 67 31.47 -5.48 -13.14
N SER A 68 31.04 -5.47 -11.86
CA SER A 68 31.32 -4.40 -10.89
C SER A 68 31.00 -2.99 -11.38
N VAL A 69 30.21 -2.85 -12.45
CA VAL A 69 29.83 -1.56 -13.02
C VAL A 69 28.68 -0.98 -12.20
N PRO A 70 28.88 0.18 -11.55
CA PRO A 70 27.79 0.86 -10.86
C PRO A 70 26.79 1.43 -11.86
N PHE A 71 25.52 1.53 -11.46
CA PHE A 71 24.51 2.30 -12.16
C PHE A 71 23.74 3.15 -11.17
N ASP A 72 23.27 4.28 -11.68
CA ASP A 72 22.35 5.18 -11.00
C ASP A 72 21.30 5.62 -12.03
N PHE A 73 20.04 5.31 -11.75
CA PHE A 73 18.91 5.68 -12.59
C PHE A 73 18.05 6.67 -11.81
N LYS A 74 17.67 7.77 -12.45
CA LYS A 74 16.79 8.78 -11.89
C LYS A 74 15.79 9.27 -12.93
N TRP A 75 14.53 9.34 -12.53
CA TRP A 75 13.46 9.94 -13.30
C TRP A 75 12.54 10.72 -12.35
N ASP A 76 12.63 12.04 -12.42
CA ASP A 76 11.85 12.96 -11.59
C ASP A 76 10.71 13.60 -12.38
N ALA A 77 9.85 14.33 -11.66
CA ALA A 77 8.79 15.15 -12.22
C ALA A 77 7.82 14.39 -13.15
N LEU A 78 7.59 13.11 -12.84
CA LEU A 78 6.49 12.35 -13.43
C LEU A 78 5.16 12.90 -12.92
N GLY A 79 4.13 12.77 -13.74
CA GLY A 79 2.79 13.24 -13.44
C GLY A 79 1.76 12.64 -14.38
N PRO A 80 0.50 13.10 -14.30
CA PRO A 80 -0.55 12.63 -15.20
C PRO A 80 -0.17 12.85 -16.66
N GLY A 81 -0.41 11.85 -17.50
CA GLY A 81 -0.14 11.93 -18.94
C GLY A 81 0.46 10.67 -19.52
N VAL A 82 0.88 10.76 -20.77
CA VAL A 82 1.53 9.65 -21.50
C VAL A 82 3.04 9.82 -21.40
N TRP A 83 3.70 8.82 -20.81
CA TRP A 83 5.15 8.74 -20.70
C TRP A 83 5.68 7.55 -21.49
N ALA A 84 6.87 7.68 -22.07
CA ALA A 84 7.50 6.63 -22.85
C ALA A 84 8.91 6.32 -22.34
N VAL A 85 9.22 5.04 -22.16
CA VAL A 85 10.59 4.56 -21.89
C VAL A 85 11.20 4.06 -23.20
N LEU A 86 12.10 4.85 -23.77
CA LEU A 86 12.77 4.56 -25.05
C LEU A 86 14.21 4.10 -24.81
N SER A 87 14.72 3.23 -25.68
CA SER A 87 16.11 2.74 -25.65
C SER A 87 16.53 2.38 -27.07
N GLU A 88 17.73 2.79 -27.49
CA GLU A 88 18.19 2.66 -28.88
C GLU A 88 18.68 1.24 -29.25
N HIS A 89 19.25 0.48 -28.32
CA HIS A 89 19.72 -0.90 -28.57
C HIS A 89 19.19 -1.87 -27.51
N ASN A 90 18.60 -2.99 -27.97
CA ASN A 90 18.08 -4.14 -27.19
C ASN A 90 17.85 -3.91 -25.68
N LEU A 91 16.64 -3.46 -25.33
CA LEU A 91 15.82 -3.87 -24.18
C LEU A 91 16.43 -3.93 -22.77
N ARG A 92 17.51 -3.21 -22.46
CA ARG A 92 18.07 -3.22 -21.10
C ARG A 92 17.46 -2.10 -20.26
N GLY A 93 16.46 -2.44 -19.43
CA GLY A 93 15.99 -1.58 -18.35
C GLY A 93 14.52 -1.14 -18.41
N LYS A 94 13.82 -1.28 -19.54
CA LYS A 94 12.41 -0.82 -19.65
C LYS A 94 11.48 -1.58 -18.71
N THR A 95 11.50 -2.91 -18.80
CA THR A 95 10.75 -3.78 -17.90
C THR A 95 11.23 -3.63 -16.46
N THR A 96 12.53 -3.36 -16.27
CA THR A 96 13.10 -3.10 -14.94
C THR A 96 12.45 -1.89 -14.28
N VAL A 97 12.23 -0.79 -14.99
CA VAL A 97 11.53 0.39 -14.45
C VAL A 97 10.12 0.02 -13.96
N LEU A 98 9.33 -0.69 -14.79
CA LEU A 98 7.98 -1.10 -14.40
C LEU A 98 7.97 -2.09 -13.22
N ASN A 99 8.93 -3.02 -13.19
CA ASN A 99 9.05 -3.99 -12.11
C ASN A 99 9.52 -3.33 -10.81
N VAL A 100 10.38 -2.32 -10.86
CA VAL A 100 10.75 -1.52 -9.68
C VAL A 100 9.53 -0.80 -9.13
N ILE A 101 8.72 -0.16 -9.98
CA ILE A 101 7.46 0.47 -9.54
C ILE A 101 6.57 -0.58 -8.86
N ARG A 102 6.29 -1.69 -9.55
CA ARG A 102 5.44 -2.76 -9.01
C ARG A 102 5.96 -3.27 -7.67
N TRP A 103 7.26 -3.54 -7.58
CA TRP A 103 7.90 -4.00 -6.35
C TRP A 103 7.68 -3.04 -5.20
N THR A 104 7.92 -1.74 -5.41
CA THR A 104 7.71 -0.76 -4.35
C THR A 104 6.26 -0.59 -3.93
N LEU A 105 5.31 -0.71 -4.86
CA LEU A 105 3.89 -0.56 -4.55
C LEU A 105 3.29 -1.81 -3.89
N THR A 106 3.78 -3.01 -4.20
CA THR A 106 3.21 -4.24 -3.63
C THR A 106 4.02 -4.77 -2.44
N GLY A 107 5.22 -4.24 -2.21
CA GLY A 107 6.19 -4.82 -1.27
C GLY A 107 6.71 -6.20 -1.70
N LYS A 108 6.42 -6.63 -2.94
CA LYS A 108 6.80 -7.96 -3.46
C LYS A 108 7.87 -7.82 -4.52
N ARG A 109 8.96 -8.56 -4.39
CA ARG A 109 10.01 -8.61 -5.42
C ARG A 109 9.37 -8.96 -6.77
N SER A 110 9.63 -8.14 -7.78
CA SER A 110 9.12 -8.40 -9.15
C SER A 110 10.15 -8.11 -10.24
N VAL A 111 11.36 -7.70 -9.85
CA VAL A 111 12.52 -7.66 -10.75
C VAL A 111 12.95 -9.09 -11.09
N ARG A 112 13.70 -9.26 -12.17
CA ARG A 112 14.20 -10.59 -12.56
C ARG A 112 15.27 -11.07 -11.58
N ASP A 113 15.28 -12.37 -11.29
CA ASP A 113 16.21 -13.02 -10.35
C ASP A 113 17.68 -12.71 -10.63
N ASP A 114 18.07 -12.62 -11.91
CA ASP A 114 19.46 -12.29 -12.31
C ASP A 114 19.87 -10.85 -12.01
N MET A 115 18.90 -9.96 -11.89
CA MET A 115 19.08 -8.54 -11.55
C MET A 115 18.88 -8.27 -10.06
N ASP A 116 18.27 -9.20 -9.33
CA ASP A 116 17.96 -9.06 -7.92
C ASP A 116 19.14 -8.59 -7.06
N PRO A 117 20.35 -9.18 -7.20
CA PRO A 117 21.50 -8.81 -6.37
C PRO A 117 22.12 -7.44 -6.75
N TRP A 118 21.61 -6.79 -7.79
CA TRP A 118 22.21 -5.57 -8.32
C TRP A 118 21.79 -4.35 -7.51
N PHE A 119 20.55 -4.32 -7.03
CA PHE A 119 19.95 -3.14 -6.41
C PHE A 119 20.51 -2.89 -5.01
N ARG A 120 20.84 -1.63 -4.72
CA ARG A 120 21.31 -1.18 -3.40
C ARG A 120 20.30 -0.27 -2.76
N THR A 121 19.85 0.74 -3.50
CA THR A 121 18.80 1.66 -3.07
C THR A 121 17.70 1.75 -4.11
N VAL A 122 16.47 1.91 -3.65
CA VAL A 122 15.30 2.14 -4.49
C VAL A 122 14.41 3.18 -3.82
N LEU A 123 14.03 4.21 -4.57
CA LEU A 123 13.12 5.25 -4.13
C LEU A 123 12.03 5.41 -5.19
N VAL A 124 10.77 5.29 -4.79
CA VAL A 124 9.64 5.54 -5.69
C VAL A 124 8.68 6.51 -5.00
N GLY A 125 8.51 7.68 -5.60
CA GLY A 125 7.55 8.68 -5.18
C GLY A 125 6.22 8.49 -5.91
N PHE A 126 5.12 8.68 -5.19
CA PHE A 126 3.78 8.60 -5.74
C PHE A 126 2.82 9.50 -4.97
N THR A 127 1.69 9.86 -5.58
CA THR A 127 0.59 10.54 -4.92
C THR A 127 -0.62 9.63 -4.79
N LEU A 128 -1.39 9.78 -3.71
CA LEU A 128 -2.75 9.25 -3.57
C LEU A 128 -3.72 10.40 -3.31
N ASP A 129 -4.57 10.69 -4.30
CA ASP A 129 -5.50 11.85 -4.27
C ASP A 129 -4.79 13.15 -3.88
N GLY A 130 -3.60 13.38 -4.47
CA GLY A 130 -2.79 14.58 -4.24
C GLY A 130 -1.95 14.58 -2.96
N ARG A 131 -2.00 13.52 -2.15
CA ARG A 131 -1.13 13.36 -0.98
C ARG A 131 0.18 12.69 -1.39
N ASP A 132 1.31 13.31 -1.09
CA ASP A 132 2.63 12.83 -1.50
C ASP A 132 3.17 11.75 -0.56
N PHE A 133 3.61 10.64 -1.16
CA PHE A 133 4.24 9.53 -0.49
C PHE A 133 5.52 9.10 -1.22
N ARG A 134 6.38 8.40 -0.49
CA ARG A 134 7.59 7.81 -1.03
C ARG A 134 7.92 6.50 -0.33
N VAL A 135 8.17 5.46 -1.11
CA VAL A 135 8.82 4.24 -0.61
C VAL A 135 10.32 4.42 -0.74
N VAL A 136 11.06 4.15 0.33
CA VAL A 136 12.53 4.22 0.36
C VAL A 136 13.07 2.87 0.84
N LEU A 137 13.70 2.12 -0.07
CA LEU A 137 14.52 0.96 0.26
C LEU A 137 15.97 1.43 0.43
N THR A 138 16.43 1.47 1.68
CA THR A 138 17.82 1.80 2.00
C THR A 138 18.76 0.61 1.85
N ASP A 139 18.23 -0.60 2.03
CA ASP A 139 18.90 -1.86 1.71
C ASP A 139 17.95 -2.72 0.88
N ALA A 140 18.02 -2.52 -0.43
CA ALA A 140 17.18 -3.19 -1.41
C ALA A 140 17.38 -4.71 -1.45
N GLN A 141 18.50 -5.23 -0.95
CA GLN A 141 18.77 -6.68 -0.88
C GLN A 141 17.99 -7.37 0.23
N LYS A 142 17.68 -6.63 1.29
CA LYS A 142 16.90 -7.12 2.43
C LYS A 142 15.47 -6.62 2.40
N ASP A 143 15.06 -5.96 1.31
CA ASP A 143 13.76 -5.28 1.27
C ASP A 143 13.57 -4.33 2.47
N ALA A 144 14.64 -3.74 3.02
CA ALA A 144 14.61 -2.97 4.26
C ALA A 144 14.58 -1.46 3.98
N GLY A 145 13.71 -0.75 4.70
CA GLY A 145 13.42 0.63 4.39
C GLY A 145 12.24 1.23 5.14
N GLN A 146 11.61 2.22 4.52
CA GLN A 146 10.49 2.95 5.09
C GLN A 146 9.53 3.51 4.05
N LEU A 147 8.28 3.67 4.47
CA LEU A 147 7.26 4.44 3.77
C LEU A 147 7.19 5.82 4.40
N GLU A 148 7.31 6.84 3.57
CA GLU A 148 7.32 8.25 3.95
C GLU A 148 6.09 8.96 3.38
N ARG A 149 5.57 9.92 4.15
CA ARG A 149 4.63 10.93 3.69
C ARG A 149 5.36 12.26 3.63
N ILE A 150 5.13 13.00 2.56
CA ILE A 150 5.72 14.32 2.34
C ILE A 150 4.60 15.35 2.45
N THR A 151 4.82 16.41 3.23
CA THR A 151 3.85 17.51 3.38
C THR A 151 4.63 18.80 3.59
N ASP A 152 4.45 19.77 2.70
CA ASP A 152 5.15 21.07 2.72
C ASP A 152 6.68 20.92 2.83
N GLY A 153 7.24 19.95 2.09
CA GLY A 153 8.67 19.63 2.09
C GLY A 153 9.16 18.89 3.34
N LYS A 154 8.31 18.66 4.34
CA LYS A 154 8.63 17.86 5.53
C LYS A 154 8.37 16.39 5.28
N VAL A 155 9.32 15.55 5.69
CA VAL A 155 9.23 14.10 5.60
C VAL A 155 8.75 13.53 6.94
N LEU A 156 7.66 12.77 6.90
CA LEU A 156 7.16 11.99 8.03
C LEU A 156 7.28 10.50 7.69
N VAL A 157 7.96 9.74 8.54
CA VAL A 157 8.01 8.28 8.40
C VAL A 157 6.67 7.69 8.87
N VAL A 158 5.94 7.07 7.95
CA VAL A 158 4.64 6.43 8.20
C VAL A 158 4.83 5.04 8.80
N ARG A 159 5.74 4.26 8.21
CA ARG A 159 6.07 2.88 8.59
C ARG A 159 7.53 2.58 8.26
N LYS A 160 8.13 1.65 9.00
CA LYS A 160 9.43 1.05 8.69
C LYS A 160 9.25 -0.45 8.51
N PHE A 161 10.04 -1.05 7.64
CA PHE A 161 10.06 -2.47 7.36
C PHE A 161 11.52 -2.93 7.21
N ARG A 162 11.80 -4.20 7.50
CA ARG A 162 13.18 -4.70 7.70
C ARG A 162 13.52 -5.95 6.87
N ASP A 163 12.52 -6.51 6.23
CA ASP A 163 12.53 -7.74 5.45
C ASP A 163 11.37 -7.71 4.45
N ASP A 164 11.35 -8.69 3.56
CA ASP A 164 10.34 -8.86 2.51
C ASP A 164 8.93 -9.04 3.07
N GLU A 165 8.78 -9.85 4.13
CA GLU A 165 7.49 -10.09 4.78
C GLU A 165 6.90 -8.80 5.39
N SER A 166 7.70 -8.05 6.16
CA SER A 166 7.24 -6.78 6.75
C SER A 166 7.04 -5.69 5.71
N PHE A 167 7.76 -5.74 4.58
CA PHE A 167 7.57 -4.80 3.49
C PHE A 167 6.24 -5.05 2.76
N GLU A 168 5.97 -6.28 2.37
CA GLU A 168 4.70 -6.69 1.78
C GLU A 168 3.53 -6.34 2.69
N ALA A 169 3.59 -6.72 3.97
CA ALA A 169 2.54 -6.43 4.94
C ALA A 169 2.31 -4.92 5.09
N THR A 170 3.40 -4.13 5.17
CA THR A 170 3.31 -2.66 5.27
C THR A 170 2.59 -2.05 4.07
N MET A 171 2.96 -2.47 2.85
CA MET A 171 2.35 -1.91 1.64
C MET A 171 0.90 -2.36 1.48
N SER A 172 0.59 -3.62 1.81
CA SER A 172 -0.77 -4.15 1.84
C SER A 172 -1.66 -3.36 2.80
N ASP A 173 -1.24 -3.21 4.06
CA ASP A 173 -1.98 -2.45 5.08
C ASP A 173 -2.18 -1.00 4.68
N PHE A 174 -1.14 -0.36 4.14
CA PHE A 174 -1.19 1.01 3.67
C PHE A 174 -2.23 1.18 2.56
N PHE A 175 -2.18 0.36 1.51
CA PHE A 175 -3.11 0.48 0.40
C PHE A 175 -4.53 0.05 0.78
N MET A 176 -4.72 -0.97 1.62
CA MET A 176 -6.06 -1.30 2.12
C MET A 176 -6.67 -0.14 2.90
N GLY A 177 -5.89 0.49 3.79
CA GLY A 177 -6.32 1.65 4.55
C GLY A 177 -6.64 2.87 3.67
N GLU A 178 -5.76 3.20 2.72
CA GLU A 178 -5.91 4.38 1.86
C GLU A 178 -6.97 4.20 0.77
N LEU A 179 -7.11 3.01 0.20
CA LEU A 179 -8.13 2.71 -0.83
C LEU A 179 -9.52 2.50 -0.24
N GLY A 180 -9.66 2.55 1.10
CA GLY A 180 -10.93 2.25 1.77
C GLY A 180 -11.41 0.81 1.51
N LEU A 181 -10.49 -0.10 1.18
CA LEU A 181 -10.78 -1.51 0.99
C LEU A 181 -10.86 -2.13 2.39
N GLN A 182 -12.05 -2.19 2.97
CA GLN A 182 -12.25 -3.00 4.16
C GLN A 182 -11.97 -4.47 3.81
N PRO A 183 -11.30 -5.24 4.70
CA PRO A 183 -11.20 -6.68 4.53
C PRO A 183 -12.60 -7.24 4.37
N ILE A 184 -12.87 -7.88 3.22
CA ILE A 184 -14.08 -8.66 3.07
C ILE A 184 -13.88 -9.87 3.98
N LEU A 185 -14.62 -9.92 5.09
CA LEU A 185 -14.71 -11.12 5.91
C LEU A 185 -15.41 -12.19 5.05
N ASN A 186 -14.63 -13.03 4.38
CA ASN A 186 -15.16 -14.21 3.71
C ASN A 186 -15.61 -15.20 4.78
N HIS A 187 -16.91 -15.23 5.06
CA HIS A 187 -17.53 -16.33 5.79
C HIS A 187 -17.72 -17.49 4.80
N THR A 188 -16.85 -18.50 4.86
CA THR A 188 -17.14 -19.79 4.22
C THR A 188 -18.15 -20.52 5.09
N GLU A 189 -19.44 -20.40 4.75
CA GLU A 189 -20.48 -21.27 5.30
C GLU A 189 -20.18 -22.70 4.82
N ARG A 190 -19.62 -23.52 5.72
CA ARG A 190 -19.53 -24.97 5.48
C ARG A 190 -20.91 -25.54 5.74
N ASP A 191 -21.67 -25.67 4.67
CA ASP A 191 -22.98 -26.31 4.66
C ASP A 191 -22.91 -27.68 5.35
N GLY A 192 -23.89 -27.90 6.22
CA GLY A 192 -23.88 -28.98 7.20
C GLY A 192 -24.12 -30.35 6.57
N LYS A 193 -23.45 -31.35 7.14
CA LYS A 193 -24.05 -32.66 7.32
C LYS A 193 -23.93 -33.08 8.78
N SER A 194 -25.04 -32.93 9.49
CA SER A 194 -25.34 -33.73 10.66
C SER A 194 -25.40 -35.20 10.23
N LEU A 195 -24.63 -36.05 10.90
CA LEU A 195 -24.89 -37.48 10.93
C LEU A 195 -25.26 -37.81 12.37
N ALA A 196 -26.43 -38.46 12.48
CA ALA A 196 -26.93 -39.08 13.69
C ALA A 196 -25.95 -40.11 14.27
#